data_AF-A0A645AKW0-F1
#
_entry.id   AF-A0A645AKW0-F1
#
_cell.length_a   1.000
_cell.length_b   1.000
_cell.length_c   1.000
_cell.angle_alpha   90.00
_cell.angle_beta   90.00
_cell.angle_gamma   90.00
#
_symmetry.space_group_name_H-M   'P 1'
#
loop_
_entity.id
_entity.type
_entity.pdbx_description
1 polymer ?
#
loop_
_entity_poly.entity_id
_entity_poly.type
_entity_poly.pdbx_seq_one_letter_code
_entity_poly.pdbx_strand_id
1 'polypeptide(L)'
;MRNDDEWQRLLTVLNVRCDEPQLRAAEGRIRNAQRVDELVSQWLARHDADAICERLQQAGVSAHVSWNMQDIADDAHLRARGVVTQVSADDLPPRPAVGAPARFSRTDDVGIHRLTPALGQDEDYVFGELLGLSGAQREALEAREVIL
;
A
#
# COMPACT_ATOMS: atom_id res chain seq x y z
N MET A 1 -20.52 1.93 3.17
CA MET A 1 -21.38 3.02 2.68
C MET A 1 -21.77 3.91 3.83
N ARG A 2 -21.53 5.22 3.72
CA ARG A 2 -21.48 6.16 4.85
C ARG A 2 -22.84 6.68 5.29
N ASN A 3 -23.76 6.88 4.35
CA ASN A 3 -25.09 7.44 4.63
C ASN A 3 -26.12 7.02 3.56
N ASP A 4 -27.36 7.46 3.74
CA ASP A 4 -28.48 7.16 2.82
C ASP A 4 -28.34 7.90 1.47
N ASP A 5 -27.74 9.07 1.44
CA ASP A 5 -27.49 9.79 0.18
C ASP A 5 -26.52 9.02 -0.72
N GLU A 6 -25.43 8.49 -0.15
CA GLU A 6 -24.46 7.65 -0.87
C GLU A 6 -25.11 6.37 -1.40
N TRP A 7 -26.10 5.81 -0.68
CA TRP A 7 -26.90 4.69 -1.15
C TRP A 7 -27.76 5.04 -2.36
N GLN A 8 -28.48 6.16 -2.32
CA GLN A 8 -29.29 6.59 -3.46
C GLN A 8 -28.43 6.87 -4.69
N ARG A 9 -27.25 7.47 -4.51
CA ARG A 9 -26.29 7.70 -5.61
C ARG A 9 -25.75 6.39 -6.18
N LEU A 10 -25.42 5.42 -5.32
CA LEU A 10 -25.01 4.08 -5.75
C LEU A 10 -26.11 3.45 -6.61
N LEU A 11 -27.34 3.37 -6.10
CA LEU A 11 -28.48 2.79 -6.85
C LEU A 11 -28.72 3.50 -8.18
N THR A 12 -28.56 4.83 -8.22
CA THR A 12 -28.66 5.64 -9.45
C THR A 12 -27.59 5.25 -10.47
N VAL A 13 -26.32 5.14 -10.05
CA VAL A 13 -25.20 4.76 -10.94
C VAL A 13 -25.37 3.33 -11.47
N LEU A 14 -25.80 2.41 -10.61
CA LEU A 14 -26.07 1.02 -11.01
C LEU A 14 -27.37 0.89 -11.81
N ASN A 15 -28.21 1.92 -11.88
CA ASN A 15 -29.55 1.85 -12.46
C ASN A 15 -30.37 0.68 -11.87
N VAL A 16 -30.26 0.48 -10.55
CA VAL A 16 -30.97 -0.55 -9.79
C VAL A 16 -32.08 0.10 -8.98
N ARG A 17 -33.31 -0.39 -9.15
CA ARG A 17 -34.43 0.00 -8.29
C ARG A 17 -34.43 -0.85 -7.01
N CYS A 18 -34.51 -0.20 -5.86
CA CYS A 18 -34.59 -0.83 -4.55
C CYS A 18 -35.83 -0.33 -3.81
N ASP A 19 -36.94 -1.06 -3.94
CA ASP A 19 -38.21 -0.70 -3.28
C ASP A 19 -38.35 -1.31 -1.87
N GLU A 20 -37.33 -2.07 -1.42
CA GLU A 20 -37.29 -2.74 -0.11
C GLU A 20 -37.23 -1.72 1.03
N PRO A 21 -38.30 -1.58 1.85
CA PRO A 21 -38.35 -0.58 2.93
C PRO A 21 -37.23 -0.77 3.95
N GLN A 22 -36.84 -2.02 4.20
CA GLN A 22 -35.75 -2.38 5.11
C GLN A 22 -34.36 -1.96 4.63
N LEU A 23 -34.18 -1.53 3.38
CA LEU A 23 -32.89 -1.08 2.85
C LEU A 23 -32.80 0.45 2.69
N ARG A 24 -33.87 1.18 3.01
CA ARG A 24 -33.91 2.65 2.86
C ARG A 24 -32.96 3.38 3.79
N ALA A 25 -32.91 2.95 5.05
CA ALA A 25 -32.05 3.54 6.08
C ALA A 25 -30.79 2.68 6.33
N ALA A 26 -29.72 3.33 6.77
CA ALA A 26 -28.43 2.70 7.03
C ALA A 26 -28.52 1.50 7.99
N GLU A 27 -29.26 1.63 9.11
CA GLU A 27 -29.43 0.55 10.09
C GLU A 27 -30.13 -0.67 9.48
N GLY A 28 -31.04 -0.42 8.54
CA GLY A 28 -31.73 -1.46 7.79
C GLY A 28 -30.76 -2.22 6.88
N ARG A 29 -29.91 -1.51 6.14
CA ARG A 29 -28.88 -2.12 5.27
C ARG A 29 -27.83 -2.89 6.06
N ILE A 30 -27.44 -2.41 7.25
CA ILE A 30 -26.49 -3.12 8.12
C ILE A 30 -27.10 -4.46 8.58
N ARG A 31 -28.36 -4.45 9.03
CA ARG A 31 -29.05 -5.68 9.45
C ARG A 31 -29.28 -6.67 8.30
N ASN A 32 -29.35 -6.17 7.08
CA ASN A 32 -29.61 -6.95 5.86
C ASN A 32 -28.40 -6.94 4.92
N ALA A 33 -27.17 -6.96 5.46
CA ALA A 33 -25.95 -6.81 4.68
C ALA A 33 -25.83 -7.83 3.54
N GLN A 34 -26.21 -9.08 3.78
CA GLN A 34 -26.21 -10.12 2.75
C GLN A 34 -27.14 -9.78 1.59
N ARG A 35 -28.33 -9.24 1.87
CA ARG A 35 -29.29 -8.83 0.83
C ARG A 35 -28.75 -7.69 -0.01
N VAL A 36 -28.05 -6.74 0.62
CA VAL A 36 -27.36 -5.64 -0.08
C VAL A 36 -26.25 -6.20 -0.96
N ASP A 37 -25.44 -7.12 -0.44
CA ASP A 37 -24.35 -7.74 -1.19
C ASP A 37 -24.88 -8.51 -2.41
N GLU A 38 -25.91 -9.32 -2.25
CA GLU A 38 -26.57 -10.03 -3.36
C GLU A 38 -27.09 -9.08 -4.44
N LEU A 39 -27.78 -7.99 -4.04
CA LEU A 39 -28.33 -7.01 -4.97
C LEU A 39 -27.23 -6.32 -5.79
N VAL A 40 -26.14 -5.92 -5.12
CA VAL A 40 -25.05 -5.15 -5.73
C VAL A 40 -24.13 -6.05 -6.54
N SER A 41 -23.72 -7.20 -6.00
CA SER A 41 -22.80 -8.14 -6.66
C SER A 41 -23.38 -8.73 -7.93
N GLN A 42 -24.68 -9.08 -7.95
CA GLN A 42 -25.34 -9.62 -9.14
C GLN A 42 -25.28 -8.66 -10.32
N TRP A 43 -25.36 -7.35 -10.05
CA TRP A 43 -25.25 -6.32 -11.07
C TRP A 43 -23.78 -6.09 -11.46
N LEU A 44 -22.89 -5.93 -10.48
CA LEU A 44 -21.47 -5.65 -10.70
C LEU A 44 -20.78 -6.76 -11.51
N ALA A 45 -21.17 -8.03 -11.34
CA ALA A 45 -20.59 -9.17 -12.05
C ALA A 45 -20.68 -9.10 -13.59
N ARG A 46 -21.52 -8.20 -14.13
CA ARG A 46 -21.74 -8.04 -15.58
C ARG A 46 -21.04 -6.81 -16.16
N HIS A 47 -20.26 -6.10 -15.35
CA HIS A 47 -19.68 -4.81 -15.72
C HIS A 47 -18.17 -4.79 -15.46
N ASP A 48 -17.48 -3.96 -16.23
CA ASP A 48 -16.06 -3.69 -16.01
C ASP A 48 -15.87 -2.94 -14.68
N ALA A 49 -14.95 -3.44 -13.85
CA ALA A 49 -14.77 -2.93 -12.49
C ALA A 49 -14.22 -1.51 -12.47
N ASP A 50 -13.25 -1.19 -13.34
CA ASP A 50 -12.61 0.11 -13.42
C ASP A 50 -13.62 1.18 -13.90
N ALA A 51 -14.36 0.89 -14.97
CA ALA A 51 -15.37 1.80 -15.51
C ALA A 51 -16.49 2.10 -14.49
N ILE A 52 -16.93 1.09 -13.73
CA ILE A 52 -17.95 1.31 -12.68
C ILE A 52 -17.37 2.06 -11.49
N CYS A 53 -16.15 1.73 -11.09
CA CYS A 53 -15.46 2.44 -10.01
C CYS A 53 -15.35 3.94 -10.32
N GLU A 54 -14.92 4.31 -11.54
CA GLU A 54 -14.83 5.70 -11.96
C GLU A 54 -16.20 6.41 -11.91
N ARG A 55 -17.25 5.78 -12.44
CA ARG A 55 -18.62 6.33 -12.42
C ARG A 55 -19.14 6.52 -10.99
N LEU A 56 -18.87 5.57 -10.09
CA LEU A 56 -19.26 5.67 -8.68
C LEU A 56 -18.52 6.82 -7.99
N GLN A 57 -17.21 6.94 -8.21
CA GLN A 57 -16.40 8.03 -7.66
C GLN A 57 -16.86 9.41 -8.18
N GLN A 58 -17.17 9.54 -9.47
CA GLN A 58 -17.74 10.76 -10.06
C GLN A 58 -19.09 11.14 -9.43
N ALA A 59 -19.88 10.17 -8.98
CA ALA A 59 -21.12 10.39 -8.22
C ALA A 59 -20.89 10.65 -6.72
N GLY A 60 -19.63 10.69 -6.26
CA GLY A 60 -19.27 10.88 -4.86
C GLY A 60 -19.47 9.64 -3.99
N VAL A 61 -19.61 8.46 -4.60
CA VAL A 61 -19.64 7.16 -3.92
C VAL A 61 -18.21 6.65 -3.79
N SER A 62 -17.81 6.31 -2.56
CA SER A 62 -16.48 5.75 -2.31
C SER A 62 -16.41 4.32 -2.86
N ALA A 63 -15.69 4.13 -3.96
CA ALA A 63 -15.49 2.85 -4.62
C ALA A 63 -14.03 2.71 -5.07
N HIS A 64 -13.52 1.49 -5.06
CA HIS A 64 -12.20 1.15 -5.57
C HIS A 64 -12.20 -0.31 -6.05
N VAL A 65 -11.45 -0.62 -7.10
CA VAL A 65 -11.28 -2.00 -7.57
C VAL A 65 -10.41 -2.76 -6.57
N SER A 66 -10.68 -4.05 -6.38
CA SER A 66 -9.82 -4.88 -5.53
C SER A 66 -8.51 -5.19 -6.28
N TRP A 67 -7.48 -4.39 -6.02
CA TRP A 67 -6.17 -4.53 -6.66
C TRP A 67 -5.37 -5.74 -6.16
N ASN A 68 -4.63 -6.34 -7.07
CA ASN A 68 -3.57 -7.29 -6.77
C ASN A 68 -2.22 -6.55 -6.57
N MET A 69 -1.15 -7.30 -6.29
CA MET A 69 0.18 -6.72 -6.05
C MET A 69 0.80 -6.04 -7.29
N GLN A 70 0.53 -6.57 -8.48
CA GLN A 70 1.02 -5.98 -9.73
C GLN A 70 0.35 -4.63 -9.98
N ASP A 71 -0.97 -4.55 -9.78
CA ASP A 71 -1.73 -3.30 -9.92
C ASP A 71 -1.15 -2.20 -9.00
N ILE A 72 -0.83 -2.56 -7.75
CA ILE A 72 -0.20 -1.66 -6.78
C ILE A 72 1.21 -1.24 -7.23
N ALA A 73 2.02 -2.18 -7.71
CA ALA A 73 3.39 -1.92 -8.13
C ALA A 73 3.48 -1.03 -9.38
N ASP A 74 2.50 -1.16 -10.27
CA ASP A 74 2.45 -0.43 -11.54
C ASP A 74 1.69 0.89 -11.47
N ASP A 75 0.99 1.17 -10.36
CA ASP A 75 0.19 2.39 -10.23
C ASP A 75 1.06 3.67 -10.28
N ALA A 76 0.70 4.56 -11.20
CA ALA A 76 1.44 5.80 -11.42
C ALA A 76 1.34 6.76 -10.21
N HIS A 77 0.21 6.77 -9.50
CA HIS A 77 0.02 7.65 -8.35
C HIS A 77 0.86 7.19 -7.13
N LEU A 78 0.90 5.89 -6.86
CA LEU A 78 1.71 5.29 -5.79
C LEU A 78 3.21 5.49 -6.04
N ARG A 79 3.66 5.34 -7.29
CA ARG A 79 5.05 5.65 -7.69
C ARG A 79 5.38 7.13 -7.54
N ALA A 80 4.51 8.02 -8.04
CA ALA A 80 4.71 9.48 -7.91
C ALA A 80 4.76 9.96 -6.45
N ARG A 81 4.18 9.19 -5.52
CA ARG A 81 4.19 9.46 -4.08
C ARG A 81 5.32 8.77 -3.32
N GLY A 82 6.14 7.96 -3.99
CA GLY A 82 7.20 7.19 -3.35
C GLY A 82 6.71 6.05 -2.46
N VAL A 83 5.43 5.64 -2.57
CA VAL A 83 4.90 4.48 -1.82
C VAL A 83 5.54 3.19 -2.32
N VAL A 84 5.72 3.09 -3.63
CA VAL A 84 6.55 2.06 -4.28
C VAL A 84 7.80 2.76 -4.78
N THR A 85 8.95 2.46 -4.17
CA THR A 85 10.24 3.06 -4.52
C THR A 85 11.19 2.00 -5.07
N GLN A 86 12.06 2.39 -6.00
CA GLN A 86 13.07 1.50 -6.56
C GLN A 86 14.32 1.55 -5.69
N VAL A 87 14.78 0.38 -5.26
CA VAL A 87 15.97 0.22 -4.41
C VAL A 87 17.01 -0.56 -5.20
N SER A 88 18.24 -0.04 -5.29
CA SER A 88 19.33 -0.58 -6.12
C SER A 88 20.67 -0.64 -5.36
N ALA A 89 21.58 -1.48 -5.84
CA ALA A 89 22.99 -1.57 -5.46
C ALA A 89 23.76 -2.06 -6.68
N ASP A 90 25.07 -1.83 -6.68
CA ASP A 90 25.93 -2.06 -7.83
C ASP A 90 25.85 -3.50 -8.37
N ASP A 91 25.66 -4.49 -7.48
CA ASP A 91 25.66 -5.91 -7.83
C ASP A 91 24.26 -6.53 -7.99
N LEU A 92 23.18 -5.74 -7.85
CA LEU A 92 21.81 -6.26 -7.88
C LEU A 92 20.90 -5.44 -8.80
N PRO A 93 20.05 -6.09 -9.62
CA PRO A 93 19.01 -5.38 -10.37
C PRO A 93 18.11 -4.55 -9.43
N PRO A 94 17.66 -3.36 -9.86
CA PRO A 94 16.70 -2.56 -9.10
C PRO A 94 15.45 -3.37 -8.78
N ARG A 95 14.94 -3.22 -7.57
CA ARG A 95 13.71 -3.89 -7.12
C ARG A 95 12.76 -2.92 -6.44
N PRO A 96 11.44 -3.12 -6.60
CA PRO A 96 10.47 -2.34 -5.86
C PRO A 96 10.53 -2.68 -4.36
N ALA A 97 10.47 -1.65 -3.54
CA ALA A 97 10.29 -1.74 -2.10
C ALA A 97 9.16 -0.81 -1.67
N VAL A 98 8.57 -1.12 -0.51
CA VAL A 98 7.62 -0.22 0.14
C VAL A 98 8.42 0.95 0.72
N GLY A 99 8.14 2.16 0.24
CA GLY A 99 8.76 3.38 0.71
C GLY A 99 8.19 3.85 2.06
N ALA A 100 8.53 5.08 2.45
CA ALA A 100 8.05 5.66 3.70
C ALA A 100 6.51 5.82 3.68
N PRO A 101 5.78 5.33 4.69
CA PRO A 101 4.31 5.38 4.70
C PRO A 101 3.78 6.80 4.99
N ALA A 102 4.63 7.70 5.49
CA ALA A 102 4.28 9.06 5.85
C ALA A 102 5.15 10.07 5.10
N ARG A 103 4.56 11.22 4.78
CA ARG A 103 5.26 12.37 4.21
C ARG A 103 5.39 13.46 5.27
N PHE A 104 6.55 14.10 5.29
CA PHE A 104 6.86 15.16 6.25
C PHE A 104 7.02 16.47 5.49
N SER A 105 6.40 17.55 5.98
CA SER A 105 6.44 18.86 5.30
C SER A 105 7.78 19.57 5.41
N ARG A 106 8.66 19.12 6.33
CA ARG A 106 9.95 19.76 6.65
C ARG A 106 11.16 18.94 6.22
N THR A 107 10.96 17.72 5.74
CA THR A 107 12.04 16.85 5.26
C THR A 107 11.50 15.86 4.24
N ASP A 108 12.23 15.70 3.15
CA ASP A 108 12.08 14.64 2.15
C ASP A 108 13.06 13.49 2.37
N ASP A 109 14.00 13.63 3.31
CA ASP A 109 14.98 12.62 3.71
C ASP A 109 14.35 11.60 4.67
N VAL A 110 13.38 10.83 4.16
CA VAL A 110 12.69 9.78 4.91
C VAL A 110 12.52 8.55 4.04
N GLY A 111 13.08 7.42 4.51
CA GLY A 111 12.83 6.11 3.93
C GLY A 111 14.10 5.32 3.68
N ILE A 112 14.10 4.58 2.57
CA ILE A 112 15.19 3.68 2.19
C ILE A 112 16.12 4.43 1.24
N HIS A 113 17.37 4.61 1.65
CA HIS A 113 18.39 5.34 0.87
C HIS A 113 19.43 4.41 0.24
N ARG A 114 19.57 3.19 0.77
CA ARG A 114 20.48 2.16 0.29
C ARG A 114 19.87 0.78 0.46
N LEU A 115 20.38 -0.21 -0.28
CA LEU A 115 20.01 -1.61 -0.08
C LEU A 115 20.40 -2.11 1.32
N THR A 116 19.84 -3.26 1.69
CA THR A 116 20.28 -4.01 2.86
C THR A 116 21.79 -4.22 2.78
N PRO A 117 22.56 -3.81 3.81
CA PRO A 117 24.01 -3.96 3.78
C PRO A 117 24.38 -5.46 3.70
N ALA A 118 25.51 -5.75 3.07
CA ALA A 118 26.10 -7.07 3.13
C ALA A 118 26.47 -7.42 4.58
N LEU A 119 26.52 -8.72 4.86
CA LEU A 119 26.97 -9.21 6.15
C LEU A 119 28.41 -8.73 6.40
N GLY A 120 28.65 -8.04 7.51
CA GLY A 120 29.96 -7.46 7.85
C GLY A 120 30.29 -6.11 7.23
N GLN A 121 29.45 -5.57 6.32
CA GLN A 121 29.79 -4.39 5.52
C GLN A 121 30.21 -3.15 6.34
N ASP A 122 29.59 -2.94 7.50
CA ASP A 122 29.83 -1.76 8.34
C ASP A 122 30.76 -2.06 9.55
N GLU A 123 31.43 -3.22 9.61
CA GLU A 123 32.26 -3.61 10.76
C GLU A 123 33.48 -2.72 10.96
N ASP A 124 34.18 -2.36 9.88
CA ASP A 124 35.31 -1.43 9.95
C ASP A 124 34.90 -0.09 10.56
N TYR A 125 33.76 0.44 10.13
CA TYR A 125 33.19 1.68 10.65
C TYR A 125 32.82 1.55 12.13
N VAL A 126 32.10 0.50 12.51
CA VAL A 126 31.65 0.33 13.90
C VAL A 126 32.82 0.03 14.83
N PHE A 127 33.62 -0.99 14.55
CA PHE A 127 34.70 -1.43 15.43
C PHE A 127 35.92 -0.50 15.37
N GLY A 128 36.25 0.01 14.19
CA GLY A 128 37.38 0.92 14.00
C GLY A 128 37.04 2.36 14.38
N GLU A 129 36.12 3.00 13.64
CA GLU A 129 35.86 4.43 13.78
C GLU A 129 35.04 4.78 15.03
N LEU A 130 33.96 4.04 15.30
CA LEU A 130 33.08 4.35 16.44
C LEU A 130 33.63 3.83 17.77
N LEU A 131 34.22 2.64 17.78
CA LEU A 131 34.73 2.00 19.01
C LEU A 131 36.25 2.16 19.21
N GLY A 132 36.99 2.62 18.21
CA GLY A 132 38.42 2.92 18.33
C GLY A 132 39.33 1.69 18.42
N LEU A 133 38.89 0.52 17.97
CA LEU A 133 39.73 -0.68 17.96
C LEU A 133 40.80 -0.55 16.89
N SER A 134 42.05 -0.86 17.27
CA SER A 134 43.15 -0.94 16.32
C SER A 134 42.97 -2.09 15.34
N GLY A 135 43.68 -2.05 14.20
CA GLY A 135 43.72 -3.16 13.23
C GLY A 135 44.04 -4.50 13.89
N ALA A 136 45.06 -4.54 14.75
CA ALA A 136 45.45 -5.76 15.47
C ALA A 136 44.36 -6.32 16.41
N GLN A 137 43.55 -5.44 17.02
CA GLN A 137 42.43 -5.89 17.85
C GLN A 137 41.29 -6.46 17.01
N ARG A 138 41.04 -5.90 15.82
CA ARG A 138 40.03 -6.39 14.87
C ARG A 138 40.43 -7.72 14.26
N GLU A 139 41.67 -7.85 13.79
CA GLU A 139 42.25 -9.13 13.31
C GLU A 139 42.14 -10.24 14.38
N ALA A 140 42.36 -9.91 15.66
CA ALA A 140 42.22 -10.88 16.75
C ALA A 140 40.76 -11.29 17.01
N LEU A 141 39.78 -10.44 16.71
CA LEU A 141 38.35 -10.77 16.80
C LEU A 141 37.90 -11.60 15.59
N GLU A 142 38.36 -11.26 14.38
CA GLU A 142 38.15 -12.03 13.15
C GLU A 142 38.69 -13.45 13.29
N ALA A 143 39.94 -13.60 13.77
CA ALA A 143 40.56 -14.91 13.99
C ALA A 143 39.84 -15.79 15.03
N ARG A 144 38.99 -15.18 15.86
CA ARG A 144 38.15 -15.86 16.86
C ARG A 144 36.71 -16.05 16.38
N GLU A 145 36.41 -15.68 15.14
CA GLU A 145 35.06 -15.70 14.54
C GLU A 145 34.03 -14.91 15.36
N VAL A 146 34.47 -13.82 15.98
CA VAL A 146 33.60 -12.91 16.74
C VAL A 146 33.01 -11.82 15.84
N ILE A 147 33.78 -11.40 14.84
CA ILE A 147 33.42 -10.50 13.73
C ILE A 147 33.90 -11.16 12.42
N LEU A 148 33.56 -10.59 11.25
CA LEU A 148 33.75 -11.23 9.93
C LEU A 148 35.08 -10.94 9.26
#